data_AF-A0A1L7ALF5-F1
#
_entry.id   AF-A0A1L7ALF5-F1
#
_cell.length_a   1.000
_cell.length_b   1.000
_cell.length_c   1.000
_cell.angle_alpha   90.00
_cell.angle_beta   90.00
_cell.angle_gamma   90.00
#
_symmetry.space_group_name_H-M   'P 1'
#
loop_
_entity.id
_entity.type
_entity.pdbx_description
1 polymer ?
#
loop_
_entity_poly.entity_id
_entity_poly.type
_entity_poly.pdbx_seq_one_letter_code
_entity_poly.pdbx_strand_id
1 'polypeptide(L)'
;MARGFRRAGLLPFLLAPGGCGGPFSTLDPAGPMAASVARLWWVMLGGSALLFLLVMALLLLAFLRPGIAARTGERLWLFWAGLVMPGLVLAALLVFALASGERLLAHPGTPGVLRVEARPQQWVWRFTYPEAPRAVQGPEGGMETAGLLHIPAGRPVDVHVIGGDVIHSFWVPRLGGKMDAIPGHTNILRLQATEPGLYDGLCAEFCGTFHAEMRFAVQAHPAEEYEAILAGLASRLPLPALPRGAPEPDAGGRDAVGSVPVGRSPDGQRLDGQTQGGQAP
;
A
#
# COMPACT_ATOMS: atom_id res chain seq x y z
N MET A 1 26.94 47.91 -31.99
CA MET A 1 25.89 46.86 -32.07
C MET A 1 25.63 46.33 -30.67
N ALA A 2 24.66 46.92 -29.96
CA ALA A 2 24.28 46.51 -28.61
C ALA A 2 23.23 45.38 -28.70
N ARG A 3 23.57 44.17 -28.25
CA ARG A 3 22.61 43.06 -28.15
C ARG A 3 21.84 43.20 -26.84
N GLY A 4 20.61 43.69 -26.93
CA GLY A 4 19.68 43.84 -25.82
C GLY A 4 19.27 42.47 -25.27
N PHE A 5 19.67 42.19 -24.04
CA PHE A 5 19.22 41.03 -23.27
C PHE A 5 17.76 41.28 -22.85
N ARG A 6 16.82 40.62 -23.52
CA ARG A 6 15.40 40.66 -23.13
C ARG A 6 15.27 39.94 -21.79
N ARG A 7 14.98 40.70 -20.73
CA ARG A 7 14.63 40.17 -19.40
C ARG A 7 13.30 39.42 -19.53
N ALA A 8 13.36 38.10 -19.70
CA ALA A 8 12.20 37.25 -19.52
C ALA A 8 11.86 37.27 -18.02
N GLY A 9 10.72 37.87 -17.68
CA GLY A 9 10.21 37.87 -16.32
C GLY A 9 9.89 36.44 -15.89
N LEU A 10 10.67 35.91 -14.96
CA LEU A 10 10.32 34.71 -14.21
C LEU A 10 9.19 35.08 -13.26
N LEU A 11 7.95 34.78 -13.67
CA LEU A 11 6.81 34.79 -12.76
C LEU A 11 7.01 33.64 -11.77
N PRO A 12 7.11 33.88 -10.45
CA PRO A 12 7.24 32.81 -9.49
C PRO A 12 5.90 32.09 -9.44
N PHE A 13 5.86 30.90 -10.04
CA PHE A 13 4.75 29.98 -9.89
C PHE A 13 4.78 29.50 -8.44
N LEU A 14 4.02 30.17 -7.57
CA LEU A 14 3.79 29.76 -6.19
C LEU A 14 3.04 28.42 -6.23
N LEU A 15 3.79 27.33 -6.20
CA LEU A 15 3.30 25.98 -5.95
C LEU A 15 2.77 25.93 -4.52
N ALA A 16 1.47 26.16 -4.34
CA ALA A 16 0.80 25.88 -3.08
C ALA A 16 0.81 24.35 -2.85
N PRO A 17 1.38 23.84 -1.73
CA PRO A 17 1.47 22.41 -1.45
C PRO A 17 0.13 21.85 -0.95
N GLY A 18 -0.94 22.02 -1.72
CA GLY A 18 -2.32 21.66 -1.32
C GLY A 18 -2.62 20.16 -1.17
N GLY A 19 -1.63 19.28 -1.37
CA GLY A 19 -1.82 17.82 -1.35
C GLY A 19 -1.14 17.09 -0.18
N CYS A 20 -0.58 17.80 0.80
CA CYS A 20 0.17 17.14 1.89
C CYS A 20 -0.73 16.58 3.01
N GLY A 21 -2.03 16.88 3.01
CA GLY A 21 -2.96 16.47 4.08
C GLY A 21 -4.23 15.81 3.55
N GLY A 22 -5.00 15.22 4.46
CA GLY A 22 -6.30 14.60 4.17
C GLY A 22 -6.37 13.13 4.59
N PRO A 23 -7.58 12.53 4.51
CA PRO A 23 -7.84 11.18 5.02
C PRO A 23 -7.00 10.08 4.36
N PHE A 24 -6.65 10.27 3.08
CA PHE A 24 -5.85 9.33 2.29
C PHE A 24 -4.41 9.83 2.04
N SER A 25 -3.95 10.88 2.74
CA SER A 25 -2.61 11.40 2.54
C SER A 25 -1.55 10.47 3.13
N THR A 26 -0.65 9.97 2.29
CA THR A 26 0.56 9.23 2.73
C THR A 26 1.63 10.15 3.28
N LEU A 27 1.47 11.48 3.13
CA LEU A 27 2.39 12.51 3.62
C LEU A 27 2.01 13.04 5.01
N ASP A 28 0.85 12.61 5.55
CA ASP A 28 0.35 12.92 6.88
C ASP A 28 0.21 11.62 7.72
N PRO A 29 1.33 11.01 8.14
CA PRO A 29 1.36 9.69 8.77
C PRO A 29 0.79 9.71 10.20
N ALA A 30 0.01 8.69 10.54
CA ALA A 30 -0.60 8.48 11.86
C ALA A 30 -0.20 7.13 12.50
N GLY A 31 0.84 6.49 11.97
CA GLY A 31 1.40 5.24 12.49
C GLY A 31 2.91 5.15 12.25
N PRO A 32 3.64 4.30 12.99
CA PRO A 32 5.10 4.19 12.88
C PRO A 32 5.59 3.71 11.51
N MET A 33 4.83 2.81 10.86
CA MET A 33 5.12 2.37 9.50
C MET A 33 4.95 3.51 8.48
N ALA A 34 3.78 4.16 8.47
CA ALA A 34 3.56 5.34 7.62
C ALA A 34 4.61 6.43 7.84
N ALA A 35 4.98 6.72 9.09
CA ALA A 35 5.98 7.73 9.41
C ALA A 35 7.36 7.39 8.83
N SER A 36 7.74 6.11 8.83
CA SER A 36 8.99 5.65 8.22
C SER A 36 8.97 5.79 6.70
N VAL A 37 7.87 5.43 6.05
CA VAL A 37 7.68 5.60 4.60
C VAL A 37 7.68 7.09 4.22
N ALA A 38 6.97 7.94 4.97
CA ALA A 38 6.91 9.37 4.72
C ALA A 38 8.30 10.03 4.87
N ARG A 39 9.09 9.66 5.89
CA ARG A 39 10.48 10.14 6.03
C ARG A 39 11.34 9.76 4.84
N LEU A 40 11.27 8.50 4.38
CA LEU A 40 12.01 8.04 3.21
C LEU A 40 11.62 8.84 1.96
N TRP A 41 10.32 9.07 1.77
CA TRP A 41 9.82 9.88 0.67
C TRP A 41 10.37 11.31 0.70
N TRP A 42 10.34 12.00 1.85
CA TRP A 42 10.88 13.37 1.97
C TRP A 42 12.39 13.44 1.73
N VAL A 43 13.15 12.44 2.21
CA VAL A 43 14.59 12.35 1.96
C VAL A 43 14.88 12.15 0.47
N MET A 44 14.15 11.26 -0.21
CA MET A 44 14.32 11.03 -1.64
C MET A 44 13.90 12.24 -2.48
N LEU A 45 12.80 12.90 -2.10
CA LEU A 45 12.37 14.14 -2.75
C LEU A 45 13.43 15.23 -2.61
N GLY A 46 13.94 15.46 -1.40
CA GLY A 46 15.02 16.43 -1.17
C GLY A 46 16.29 16.10 -1.95
N GLY A 47 16.71 14.83 -1.95
CA GLY A 47 17.88 14.36 -2.69
C GLY A 47 17.74 14.51 -4.22
N SER A 48 16.58 14.13 -4.77
CA SER A 48 16.29 14.29 -6.20
C SER A 48 16.19 15.75 -6.63
N ALA A 49 15.58 16.61 -5.82
CA ALA A 49 15.54 18.05 -6.07
C ALA A 49 16.96 18.66 -6.06
N LEU A 50 17.81 18.27 -5.10
CA LEU A 50 19.21 18.70 -5.04
C LEU A 50 20.00 18.26 -6.28
N LEU A 51 19.87 16.98 -6.68
CA LEU A 51 20.55 16.45 -7.86
C LEU A 51 20.06 17.16 -9.13
N PHE A 52 18.75 17.36 -9.27
CA PHE A 52 18.16 18.10 -10.39
C PHE A 52 18.74 19.52 -10.47
N LEU A 53 18.75 20.26 -9.36
CA LEU A 53 19.32 21.61 -9.31
C LEU A 53 20.81 21.62 -9.64
N LEU A 54 21.57 20.63 -9.17
CA LEU A 54 22.99 20.47 -9.51
C LEU A 54 23.18 20.29 -11.01
N VAL A 55 22.43 19.36 -11.63
CA VAL A 55 22.51 19.10 -13.07
C VAL A 55 22.10 20.34 -13.87
N MET A 56 21.03 21.02 -13.47
CA MET A 56 20.59 22.27 -14.12
C MET A 56 21.63 23.38 -13.99
N ALA A 57 22.29 23.51 -12.83
CA ALA A 57 23.35 24.50 -12.61
C ALA A 57 24.59 24.20 -13.47
N LEU A 58 25.02 22.93 -13.55
CA LEU A 58 26.13 22.51 -14.40
C LEU A 58 25.83 22.75 -15.88
N LEU A 59 24.61 22.44 -16.32
CA LEU A 59 24.15 22.71 -17.68
C LEU A 59 24.16 24.22 -17.99
N LEU A 60 23.60 25.02 -17.09
CA LEU A 60 23.59 26.48 -17.22
C LEU A 60 25.02 27.04 -17.26
N LEU A 61 25.92 26.54 -16.40
CA LEU A 61 27.32 26.93 -16.41
C LEU A 61 28.02 26.57 -17.73
N ALA A 62 27.74 25.39 -18.30
CA ALA A 62 28.28 24.98 -19.59
C ALA A 62 27.83 25.91 -20.72
N PHE A 63 26.57 26.37 -20.71
CA PHE A 63 26.07 27.35 -21.68
C PHE A 63 26.66 28.75 -21.47
N LEU A 64 26.78 29.20 -20.22
CA LEU A 64 27.27 30.55 -19.90
C LEU A 64 28.80 30.67 -20.02
N ARG A 65 29.53 29.57 -19.81
CA ARG A 65 31.00 29.52 -19.84
C ARG A 65 31.50 28.25 -20.53
N PRO A 66 31.40 28.18 -21.87
CA PRO A 66 31.77 26.97 -22.63
C PRO A 66 33.25 26.57 -22.48
N GLY A 67 34.13 27.53 -22.16
CA GLY A 67 35.55 27.27 -21.94
C GLY A 67 35.88 26.43 -20.69
N ILE A 68 34.94 26.23 -19.77
CA ILE A 68 35.12 25.36 -18.59
C ILE A 68 34.97 23.90 -18.99
N ALA A 69 33.90 23.56 -19.73
CA ALA A 69 33.64 22.21 -20.20
C ALA A 69 34.79 21.66 -21.06
N ALA A 70 35.38 22.51 -21.91
CA ALA A 70 36.50 22.17 -22.78
C ALA A 70 37.84 21.89 -22.05
N ARG A 71 37.95 22.24 -20.76
CA ARG A 71 39.18 22.04 -19.95
C ARG A 71 39.09 20.84 -19.00
N THR A 72 37.93 20.23 -18.89
CA THR A 72 37.69 19.08 -18.01
C THR A 72 38.16 17.78 -18.66
N GLY A 73 38.95 16.98 -17.95
CA GLY A 73 39.40 15.68 -18.46
C GLY A 73 38.22 14.71 -18.60
N GLU A 74 37.74 14.50 -19.83
CA GLU A 74 36.51 13.76 -20.14
C GLU A 74 36.47 12.36 -19.50
N ARG A 75 37.55 11.58 -19.63
CA ARG A 75 37.63 10.22 -19.08
C ARG A 75 37.57 10.19 -17.56
N LEU A 76 38.27 11.12 -16.90
CA LEU A 76 38.30 11.21 -15.44
C LEU A 76 36.94 11.67 -14.91
N TRP A 77 36.31 12.63 -15.58
CA TRP A 77 34.98 13.12 -15.24
C TRP A 77 33.91 12.04 -15.43
N LEU A 78 33.90 11.35 -16.56
CA LEU A 78 32.97 10.25 -16.83
C LEU A 78 33.11 9.12 -15.81
N PHE A 79 34.34 8.75 -15.45
CA PHE A 79 34.57 7.71 -14.46
C PHE A 79 34.10 8.13 -13.06
N TRP A 80 34.54 9.27 -12.55
CA TRP A 80 34.19 9.68 -11.18
C TRP A 80 32.76 10.19 -11.03
N ALA A 81 32.34 11.12 -11.89
CA ALA A 81 31.01 11.74 -11.81
C ALA A 81 29.92 10.88 -12.44
N GLY A 82 30.24 10.09 -13.47
CA GLY A 82 29.26 9.27 -14.20
C GLY A 82 29.12 7.84 -13.69
N LEU A 83 30.18 7.24 -13.15
CA LEU A 83 30.16 5.84 -12.70
C LEU A 83 30.30 5.72 -11.17
N VAL A 84 31.38 6.26 -10.60
CA VAL A 84 31.71 6.04 -9.18
C VAL A 84 30.72 6.74 -8.26
N MET A 85 30.42 8.03 -8.50
CA MET A 85 29.50 8.79 -7.65
C MET A 85 28.08 8.20 -7.66
N PRO A 86 27.45 7.93 -8.82
CA PRO A 86 26.13 7.28 -8.83
C PRO A 86 26.16 5.88 -8.23
N GLY A 87 27.21 5.10 -8.50
CA GLY A 87 27.36 3.75 -7.93
C GLY A 87 27.41 3.77 -6.39
N LEU A 88 28.18 4.68 -5.80
CA LEU A 88 28.25 4.85 -4.35
C LEU A 88 26.92 5.33 -3.75
N VAL A 89 26.27 6.31 -4.40
CA VAL A 89 24.96 6.82 -3.95
C VAL A 89 23.90 5.73 -4.00
N LEU A 90 23.82 4.98 -5.09
CA LEU A 90 22.87 3.87 -5.23
C LEU A 90 23.14 2.75 -4.23
N ALA A 91 24.40 2.39 -3.99
CA ALA A 91 24.75 1.39 -2.99
C ALA A 91 24.33 1.83 -1.57
N ALA A 92 24.59 3.10 -1.21
CA ALA A 92 24.18 3.64 0.09
C ALA A 92 22.65 3.67 0.24
N LEU A 93 21.92 4.10 -0.80
CA LEU A 93 20.45 4.10 -0.81
C LEU A 93 19.88 2.69 -0.71
N LEU A 94 20.49 1.71 -1.38
CA LEU A 94 20.07 0.31 -1.30
C LEU A 94 20.22 -0.24 0.12
N VAL A 95 21.38 -0.04 0.75
CA VAL A 95 21.62 -0.46 2.14
C VAL A 95 20.61 0.19 3.08
N PHE A 96 20.38 1.50 2.92
CA PHE A 96 19.40 2.23 3.70
C PHE A 96 17.98 1.69 3.51
N ALA A 97 17.57 1.42 2.27
CA ALA A 97 16.25 0.91 1.93
C ALA A 97 16.01 -0.48 2.51
N LEU A 98 16.98 -1.39 2.40
CA LEU A 98 16.89 -2.74 2.97
C LEU A 98 16.81 -2.70 4.51
N ALA A 99 17.70 -1.95 5.16
CA ALA A 99 17.72 -1.82 6.62
C ALA A 99 16.46 -1.15 7.17
N SER A 100 15.84 -0.25 6.40
CA SER A 100 14.56 0.38 6.76
C SER A 100 13.38 -0.55 6.51
N GLY A 101 13.40 -1.32 5.41
CA GLY A 101 12.33 -2.22 5.01
C GLY A 101 12.14 -3.41 5.95
N GLU A 102 13.24 -4.01 6.43
CA GLU A 102 13.19 -5.14 7.37
C GLU A 102 12.45 -4.78 8.67
N ARG A 103 12.62 -3.54 9.16
CA ARG A 103 11.95 -3.04 10.37
C ARG A 103 10.43 -2.91 10.24
N LEU A 104 9.92 -2.90 9.01
CA LEU A 104 8.49 -2.77 8.70
C LEU A 104 7.79 -4.13 8.54
N LEU A 105 8.55 -5.22 8.44
CA LEU A 105 7.98 -6.55 8.21
C LEU A 105 7.34 -7.11 9.48
N ALA A 106 6.14 -7.67 9.31
CA ALA A 106 5.54 -8.52 10.32
C ALA A 106 6.38 -9.79 10.45
N HIS A 107 6.84 -10.09 11.66
CA HIS A 107 7.53 -11.33 11.96
C HIS A 107 6.51 -12.33 12.50
N PRO A 108 6.19 -13.41 11.75
CA PRO A 108 5.24 -14.42 12.19
C PRO A 108 5.67 -14.99 13.55
N GLY A 109 4.74 -15.05 14.51
CA GLY A 109 5.02 -15.61 15.84
C GLY A 109 5.58 -14.62 16.86
N THR A 110 5.46 -13.30 16.64
CA THR A 110 5.73 -12.31 17.70
C THR A 110 4.68 -12.51 18.82
N PRO A 111 5.05 -12.95 20.04
CA PRO A 111 4.07 -13.24 21.08
C PRO A 111 3.41 -11.93 21.57
N GLY A 112 2.09 -11.98 21.82
CA GLY A 112 1.33 -10.87 22.39
C GLY A 112 0.86 -9.80 21.40
N VAL A 113 1.03 -10.02 20.10
CA VAL A 113 0.45 -9.16 19.05
C VAL A 113 -0.97 -9.61 18.73
N LEU A 114 -1.92 -8.68 18.74
CA LEU A 114 -3.31 -8.97 18.45
C LEU A 114 -3.45 -9.42 16.99
N ARG A 115 -4.16 -10.53 16.76
CA ARG A 115 -4.49 -11.03 15.42
C ARG A 115 -5.89 -10.58 14.99
N VAL A 116 -5.99 -10.04 13.78
CA VAL A 116 -7.25 -9.77 13.09
C VAL A 116 -7.17 -10.32 11.67
N GLU A 117 -8.25 -10.91 11.16
CA GLU A 117 -8.32 -11.37 9.77
C GLU A 117 -9.08 -10.36 8.92
N ALA A 118 -8.52 -9.94 7.80
CA ALA A 118 -9.17 -9.13 6.79
C ALA A 118 -9.51 -10.02 5.59
N ARG A 119 -10.81 -10.26 5.37
CA ARG A 119 -11.34 -11.07 4.27
C ARG A 119 -12.12 -10.15 3.34
N PRO A 120 -11.57 -9.80 2.17
CA PRO A 120 -12.35 -9.14 1.15
C PRO A 120 -13.24 -10.16 0.46
N GLN A 121 -14.45 -9.73 0.17
CA GLN A 121 -15.32 -10.31 -0.84
C GLN A 121 -15.70 -9.18 -1.78
N GLN A 122 -16.12 -9.48 -2.99
CA GLN A 122 -16.53 -8.46 -3.95
C GLN A 122 -17.48 -7.47 -3.28
N TRP A 123 -16.97 -6.24 -3.19
CA TRP A 123 -17.61 -5.02 -2.71
C TRP A 123 -17.74 -4.85 -1.21
N VAL A 124 -17.19 -5.75 -0.39
CA VAL A 124 -17.20 -5.61 1.08
C VAL A 124 -15.92 -6.15 1.73
N TRP A 125 -15.46 -5.44 2.76
CA TRP A 125 -14.40 -5.92 3.65
C TRP A 125 -15.01 -6.49 4.93
N ARG A 126 -14.67 -7.73 5.27
CA ARG A 126 -14.99 -8.37 6.54
C ARG A 126 -13.75 -8.48 7.41
N PHE A 127 -13.92 -8.22 8.70
CA PHE A 127 -12.87 -8.27 9.70
C PHE A 127 -13.26 -9.24 10.80
N THR A 128 -12.47 -10.29 10.99
CA THR A 128 -12.73 -11.33 11.98
C THR A 128 -11.71 -11.27 13.11
N TYR A 129 -12.19 -11.35 14.34
CA TYR A 129 -11.41 -11.32 15.59
C TYR A 129 -11.43 -12.72 16.21
N PRO A 130 -10.49 -13.62 15.84
CA PRO A 130 -10.51 -15.02 16.30
C PRO A 130 -10.25 -15.16 17.81
N GLU A 131 -9.47 -14.25 18.37
CA GLU A 131 -9.09 -14.23 19.79
C GLU A 131 -10.02 -13.38 20.65
N ALA A 132 -11.13 -12.88 20.09
CA ALA A 132 -12.10 -12.09 20.86
C ALA A 132 -12.61 -12.90 22.08
N PRO A 133 -12.92 -12.25 23.22
CA PRO A 133 -13.40 -12.96 24.40
C PRO A 133 -14.65 -13.81 24.09
N ARG A 134 -14.77 -15.01 24.65
CA ARG A 134 -15.90 -15.93 24.40
C ARG A 134 -17.29 -15.30 24.58
N ALA A 135 -17.41 -14.31 25.47
CA ALA A 135 -18.66 -13.57 25.69
C ALA A 135 -19.15 -12.79 24.47
N VAL A 136 -18.28 -12.57 23.48
CA VAL A 136 -18.42 -11.68 22.32
C VAL A 136 -18.38 -12.47 21.02
N GLN A 137 -18.10 -13.78 21.09
CA GLN A 137 -17.98 -14.64 19.92
C GLN A 137 -19.36 -15.04 19.39
N GLY A 138 -19.48 -15.10 18.06
CA GLY A 138 -20.64 -15.66 17.37
C GLY A 138 -20.70 -17.20 17.44
N PRO A 139 -21.77 -17.80 16.90
CA PRO A 139 -21.97 -19.26 16.93
C PRO A 139 -20.85 -20.08 16.28
N GLU A 140 -20.13 -19.50 15.30
CA GLU A 140 -19.03 -20.15 14.59
C GLU A 140 -17.63 -19.85 15.19
N GLY A 141 -17.57 -19.13 16.31
CA GLY A 141 -16.32 -18.70 16.96
C GLY A 141 -15.78 -17.37 16.42
N GLY A 142 -15.20 -16.57 17.32
CA GLY A 142 -14.72 -15.21 16.99
C GLY A 142 -15.85 -14.17 16.80
N MET A 143 -15.48 -12.90 16.69
CA MET A 143 -16.40 -11.81 16.32
C MET A 143 -16.12 -11.38 14.87
N GLU A 144 -17.14 -10.98 14.12
CA GLU A 144 -16.98 -10.40 12.79
C GLU A 144 -17.57 -8.98 12.73
N THR A 145 -16.83 -8.04 12.18
CA THR A 145 -17.32 -6.72 11.76
C THR A 145 -17.14 -6.58 10.25
N ALA A 146 -17.85 -5.66 9.62
CA ALA A 146 -17.66 -5.44 8.19
C ALA A 146 -17.78 -3.97 7.81
N GLY A 147 -16.91 -3.54 6.90
CA GLY A 147 -16.65 -2.13 6.57
C GLY A 147 -15.89 -1.34 7.64
N LEU A 148 -15.78 -1.84 8.86
CA LEU A 148 -15.11 -1.17 9.98
C LEU A 148 -14.20 -2.15 10.75
N LEU A 149 -12.90 -1.87 10.75
CA LEU A 149 -11.88 -2.57 11.52
C LEU A 149 -11.66 -1.85 12.85
N HIS A 150 -11.66 -2.56 13.97
CA HIS A 150 -11.41 -2.04 15.31
C HIS A 150 -10.02 -2.46 15.76
N ILE A 151 -9.19 -1.51 16.20
CA ILE A 151 -7.85 -1.81 16.74
C ILE A 151 -7.56 -1.00 18.01
N PRO A 152 -6.69 -1.46 18.91
CA PRO A 152 -6.16 -0.63 19.98
C PRO A 152 -5.09 0.34 19.44
N ALA A 153 -5.22 1.63 19.74
CA ALA A 153 -4.18 2.61 19.50
C ALA A 153 -2.93 2.30 20.34
N GLY A 154 -1.75 2.68 19.84
CA GLY A 154 -0.47 2.48 20.52
C GLY A 154 0.03 1.02 20.57
N ARG A 155 -0.74 0.05 20.07
CA ARG A 155 -0.36 -1.38 20.03
C ARG A 155 -0.31 -1.91 18.59
N PRO A 156 0.69 -2.74 18.25
CA PRO A 156 0.71 -3.40 16.95
C PRO A 156 -0.40 -4.45 16.84
N VAL A 157 -0.96 -4.57 15.65
CA VAL A 157 -1.95 -5.58 15.26
C VAL A 157 -1.46 -6.27 13.99
N ASP A 158 -1.46 -7.59 13.98
CA ASP A 158 -1.17 -8.38 12.80
C ASP A 158 -2.48 -8.63 12.05
N VAL A 159 -2.63 -7.96 10.91
CA VAL A 159 -3.75 -8.10 9.99
C VAL A 159 -3.42 -9.21 9.00
N HIS A 160 -4.09 -10.34 9.16
CA HIS A 160 -4.04 -11.46 8.23
C HIS A 160 -4.95 -11.16 7.05
N VAL A 161 -4.36 -10.72 5.94
CA VAL A 161 -5.06 -10.41 4.70
C VAL A 161 -5.21 -11.73 3.91
N ILE A 162 -6.44 -12.24 3.88
CA ILE A 162 -6.76 -13.56 3.33
C ILE A 162 -7.55 -13.37 2.04
N GLY A 163 -7.00 -13.82 0.91
CA GLY A 163 -7.69 -13.74 -0.38
C GLY A 163 -8.88 -14.70 -0.48
N GLY A 164 -9.93 -14.26 -1.17
CA GLY A 164 -11.17 -15.01 -1.38
C GLY A 164 -11.47 -15.23 -2.85
N ASP A 165 -12.23 -14.30 -3.44
CA ASP A 165 -12.76 -14.40 -4.80
C ASP A 165 -11.79 -13.91 -5.89
N VAL A 166 -11.49 -12.62 -5.88
CA VAL A 166 -10.56 -11.95 -6.80
C VAL A 166 -9.41 -11.34 -6.00
N ILE A 167 -8.44 -10.78 -6.71
CA ILE A 167 -7.36 -10.04 -6.05
C ILE A 167 -7.94 -8.72 -5.54
N HIS A 168 -7.70 -8.44 -4.26
CA HIS A 168 -7.95 -7.13 -3.64
C HIS A 168 -6.66 -6.62 -3.02
N SER A 169 -6.65 -5.40 -2.51
CA SER A 169 -5.50 -4.87 -1.78
C SER A 169 -5.91 -4.04 -0.58
N PHE A 170 -5.59 -4.54 0.61
CA PHE A 170 -5.85 -3.85 1.87
C PHE A 170 -4.86 -2.70 2.02
N TRP A 171 -5.37 -1.48 2.13
CA TRP A 171 -4.53 -0.30 2.35
C TRP A 171 -5.19 0.75 3.23
N VAL A 172 -4.45 1.23 4.22
CA VAL A 172 -4.84 2.34 5.11
C VAL A 172 -3.75 3.42 5.01
N PRO A 173 -3.89 4.41 4.11
CA PRO A 173 -2.76 5.28 3.72
C PRO A 173 -2.03 5.96 4.87
N ARG A 174 -2.78 6.44 5.88
CA ARG A 174 -2.21 7.14 7.04
C ARG A 174 -1.55 6.23 8.06
N LEU A 175 -1.95 4.96 8.14
CA LEU A 175 -1.30 3.97 9.02
C LEU A 175 -0.15 3.25 8.30
N GLY A 176 -0.16 3.30 6.96
CA GLY A 176 0.87 2.78 6.08
C GLY A 176 0.64 1.32 5.77
N GLY A 177 1.51 0.78 4.92
CA GLY A 177 1.48 -0.62 4.52
C GLY A 177 0.30 -0.95 3.61
N LYS A 178 0.59 -1.50 2.45
CA LYS A 178 -0.39 -2.04 1.51
C LYS A 178 -0.12 -3.53 1.39
N MET A 179 -1.16 -4.35 1.45
CA MET A 179 -1.00 -5.79 1.32
C MET A 179 -2.11 -6.39 0.47
N ASP A 180 -1.70 -7.14 -0.55
CA ASP A 180 -2.63 -7.74 -1.50
C ASP A 180 -3.27 -9.00 -0.92
N ALA A 181 -4.58 -9.12 -1.11
CA ALA A 181 -5.35 -10.30 -0.78
C ALA A 181 -5.38 -11.20 -2.02
N ILE A 182 -4.46 -12.15 -2.07
CA ILE A 182 -4.30 -13.06 -3.22
C ILE A 182 -5.06 -14.36 -2.91
N PRO A 183 -6.01 -14.81 -3.74
CA PRO A 183 -6.73 -16.06 -3.53
C PRO A 183 -5.78 -17.23 -3.25
N GLY A 184 -6.09 -18.03 -2.23
CA GLY A 184 -5.27 -19.16 -1.80
C GLY A 184 -4.05 -18.80 -0.94
N HIS A 185 -3.79 -17.52 -0.67
CA HIS A 185 -2.69 -17.06 0.19
C HIS A 185 -3.21 -16.25 1.38
N THR A 186 -2.46 -16.33 2.48
CA THR A 186 -2.63 -15.46 3.65
C THR A 186 -1.36 -14.63 3.80
N ASN A 187 -1.50 -13.32 3.63
CA ASN A 187 -0.42 -12.38 3.86
C ASN A 187 -0.61 -11.70 5.22
N ILE A 188 0.49 -11.36 5.90
CA ILE A 188 0.42 -10.72 7.23
C ILE A 188 0.96 -9.30 7.11
N LEU A 189 0.12 -8.33 7.48
CA LEU A 189 0.48 -6.92 7.55
C LEU A 189 0.43 -6.46 9.02
N ARG A 190 1.55 -5.97 9.55
CA ARG A 190 1.56 -5.34 10.86
C ARG A 190 1.10 -3.90 10.75
N LEU A 191 -0.02 -3.59 11.39
CA LEU A 191 -0.62 -2.26 11.42
C LEU A 191 -0.57 -1.69 12.83
N GLN A 192 -0.39 -0.38 12.96
CA GLN A 192 -0.45 0.31 14.24
C GLN A 192 -0.89 1.75 14.02
N ALA A 193 -1.91 2.19 14.76
CA ALA A 193 -2.25 3.60 14.92
C ALA A 193 -1.54 4.16 16.16
N THR A 194 -0.93 5.33 16.04
CA THR A 194 -0.24 5.97 17.17
C THR A 194 -1.25 6.56 18.16
N GLU A 195 -2.35 7.12 17.67
CA GLU A 195 -3.37 7.79 18.47
C GLU A 195 -4.76 7.17 18.22
N PRO A 196 -5.71 7.30 19.16
CA PRO A 196 -7.11 6.97 18.91
C PRO A 196 -7.69 7.86 17.80
N GLY A 197 -8.55 7.30 16.95
CA GLY A 197 -9.12 8.02 15.82
C GLY A 197 -9.72 7.12 14.76
N LEU A 198 -10.37 7.75 13.78
CA LEU A 198 -10.89 7.07 12.59
C LEU A 198 -9.92 7.30 11.42
N TYR A 199 -9.53 6.21 10.77
CA TYR A 199 -8.62 6.21 9.63
C TYR A 199 -9.28 5.56 8.42
N ASP A 200 -9.26 6.21 7.27
CA ASP A 200 -9.86 5.67 6.06
C ASP A 200 -8.99 4.60 5.41
N GLY A 201 -9.64 3.53 4.98
CA GLY A 201 -9.05 2.42 4.22
C GLY A 201 -9.74 2.26 2.86
N LEU A 202 -9.01 1.68 1.91
CA LEU A 202 -9.50 1.46 0.55
C LEU A 202 -8.91 0.20 -0.07
N CYS A 203 -9.60 -0.34 -1.07
CA CYS A 203 -9.06 -1.37 -1.95
C CYS A 203 -8.12 -0.74 -2.98
N ALA A 204 -6.84 -1.11 -2.96
CA ALA A 204 -5.82 -0.50 -3.82
C ALA A 204 -5.50 -1.30 -5.10
N GLU A 205 -6.20 -2.42 -5.34
CA GLU A 205 -6.03 -3.27 -6.53
C GLU A 205 -7.40 -3.48 -7.18
N PHE A 206 -7.44 -3.43 -8.51
CA PHE A 206 -8.71 -3.47 -9.24
C PHE A 206 -9.41 -4.82 -9.07
N CYS A 207 -10.62 -4.79 -8.49
CA CYS A 207 -11.38 -5.98 -8.10
C CYS A 207 -12.78 -6.07 -8.76
N GLY A 208 -13.05 -5.21 -9.75
CA GLY A 208 -14.26 -5.26 -10.57
C GLY A 208 -15.06 -3.96 -10.57
N THR A 209 -16.34 -4.06 -10.93
CA THR A 209 -17.21 -2.91 -11.27
C THR A 209 -17.36 -1.88 -10.15
N PHE A 210 -17.55 -2.32 -8.89
CA PHE A 210 -17.66 -1.43 -7.73
C PHE A 210 -16.35 -1.32 -6.94
N HIS A 211 -15.21 -1.36 -7.63
CA HIS A 211 -13.89 -1.24 -7.00
C HIS A 211 -13.72 0.09 -6.25
N ALA A 212 -14.23 1.20 -6.79
CA ALA A 212 -14.08 2.53 -6.18
C ALA A 212 -14.84 2.67 -4.84
N GLU A 213 -15.88 1.86 -4.66
CA GLU A 213 -16.74 1.79 -3.48
C GLU A 213 -16.20 0.83 -2.42
N MET A 214 -15.16 0.04 -2.71
CA MET A 214 -14.51 -0.86 -1.75
C MET A 214 -13.64 -0.11 -0.74
N ARG A 215 -14.31 0.72 0.04
CA ARG A 215 -13.75 1.47 1.16
C ARG A 215 -14.11 0.77 2.47
N PHE A 216 -13.26 0.99 3.46
CA PHE A 216 -13.50 0.59 4.83
C PHE A 216 -12.91 1.67 5.74
N ALA A 217 -13.13 1.57 7.04
CA ALA A 217 -12.44 2.43 7.99
C ALA A 217 -11.78 1.58 9.08
N VAL A 218 -10.79 2.18 9.73
CA VAL A 218 -10.13 1.63 10.90
C VAL A 218 -10.42 2.58 12.07
N GLN A 219 -11.19 2.11 13.04
CA GLN A 219 -11.39 2.80 14.29
C GLN A 219 -10.32 2.34 15.29
N ALA A 220 -9.36 3.21 15.57
CA ALA A 220 -8.43 3.03 16.66
C ALA A 220 -9.05 3.54 17.96
N HIS A 221 -9.07 2.67 18.98
CA HIS A 221 -9.61 2.96 20.31
C HIS A 221 -8.49 3.22 21.31
N PRO A 222 -8.73 3.95 22.40
CA PRO A 222 -7.84 3.90 23.56
C PRO A 222 -7.58 2.43 23.95
N ALA A 223 -6.31 2.09 24.21
CA ALA A 223 -5.89 0.69 24.38
C ALA A 223 -6.57 0.01 25.57
N GLU A 224 -6.84 0.78 26.61
CA GLU A 224 -7.52 0.40 27.84
C GLU A 224 -9.03 0.16 27.67
N GLU A 225 -9.65 0.78 26.68
CA GLU A 225 -11.09 0.67 26.40
C GLU A 225 -11.40 -0.39 25.34
N TYR A 226 -10.40 -0.78 24.55
CA TYR A 226 -10.55 -1.65 23.37
C TYR A 226 -11.37 -2.92 23.65
N GLU A 227 -11.02 -3.67 24.69
CA GLU A 227 -11.71 -4.94 25.02
C GLU A 227 -13.18 -4.71 25.43
N ALA A 228 -13.46 -3.65 26.17
CA ALA A 228 -14.82 -3.31 26.60
C ALA A 228 -15.69 -2.86 25.42
N ILE A 229 -15.12 -2.08 24.50
CA ILE A 229 -15.79 -1.65 23.27
C ILE A 229 -16.08 -2.86 22.38
N LEU A 230 -15.10 -3.75 22.21
CA LEU A 230 -15.26 -4.97 21.43
C LEU A 230 -16.40 -5.82 22.01
N ALA A 231 -16.46 -5.97 23.34
CA ALA A 231 -17.57 -6.67 24.00
C ALA A 231 -18.94 -6.04 23.76
N GLY A 232 -19.03 -4.70 23.74
CA GLY A 232 -20.27 -3.99 23.44
C GLY A 232 -20.77 -4.20 22.00
N LEU A 233 -19.87 -4.35 21.03
CA LEU A 233 -20.21 -4.46 19.61
C LEU A 233 -20.93 -5.76 19.26
N ALA A 234 -20.61 -6.89 19.90
CA ALA A 234 -21.28 -8.17 19.63
C ALA A 234 -22.80 -8.12 19.84
N SER A 235 -23.30 -7.19 20.66
CA SER A 235 -24.73 -7.00 20.90
C SER A 235 -25.46 -6.18 19.82
N ARG A 236 -24.75 -5.62 18.82
CA ARG A 236 -25.26 -4.55 17.95
C ARG A 236 -24.89 -4.63 16.47
N LEU A 237 -24.33 -5.72 15.95
CA LEU A 237 -23.79 -5.74 14.58
C LEU A 237 -24.85 -6.15 13.52
N PRO A 238 -25.40 -5.23 12.72
CA PRO A 238 -25.93 -5.56 11.41
C PRO A 238 -24.79 -5.77 10.41
N LEU A 239 -25.01 -6.62 9.41
CA LEU A 239 -24.16 -6.71 8.22
C LEU A 239 -24.16 -5.35 7.49
N PRO A 240 -23.01 -4.86 6.99
CA PRO A 240 -22.98 -3.64 6.20
C PRO A 240 -23.80 -3.81 4.93
N ALA A 241 -24.49 -2.75 4.55
CA ALA A 241 -25.23 -2.71 3.30
C ALA A 241 -24.23 -2.71 2.12
N LEU A 242 -24.45 -3.60 1.16
CA LEU A 242 -23.73 -3.60 -0.11
C LEU A 242 -24.00 -2.31 -0.89
N PRO A 243 -23.09 -1.89 -1.80
CA PRO A 243 -23.35 -0.78 -2.69
C PRO A 243 -24.68 -0.96 -3.44
N ARG A 244 -25.43 0.14 -3.64
CA ARG A 244 -26.70 0.06 -4.39
C ARG A 244 -26.45 -0.45 -5.81
N GLY A 245 -27.08 -1.57 -6.16
CA GLY A 245 -26.94 -2.22 -7.46
C GLY A 245 -25.83 -3.27 -7.55
N ALA A 246 -25.10 -3.51 -6.45
CA ALA A 246 -24.24 -4.67 -6.31
C ALA A 246 -25.08 -5.96 -6.22
N PRO A 247 -24.77 -7.00 -7.01
CA PRO A 247 -25.23 -8.36 -6.74
C PRO A 247 -24.97 -8.78 -5.28
N GLU A 248 -25.79 -9.67 -4.74
CA GLU A 248 -25.43 -10.30 -3.46
C GLU A 248 -24.19 -11.20 -3.68
N PRO A 249 -23.22 -11.21 -2.74
CA PRO A 249 -22.11 -12.14 -2.79
C PRO A 249 -22.66 -13.56 -2.78
N ASP A 250 -22.18 -14.41 -3.68
CA ASP A 250 -22.54 -15.82 -3.71
C ASP A 250 -22.15 -16.49 -2.39
N ALA A 251 -23.14 -17.03 -1.67
CA ALA A 251 -22.93 -17.78 -0.43
C ALA A 251 -22.12 -19.09 -0.64
N GLY A 252 -21.87 -19.49 -1.89
CA GLY A 252 -21.16 -20.71 -2.28
C GLY A 252 -19.64 -20.74 -2.07
N GLY A 253 -19.02 -19.68 -1.55
CA GLY A 253 -17.57 -19.60 -1.35
C GLY A 253 -16.98 -20.58 -0.31
N ARG A 254 -17.78 -21.39 0.38
CA ARG A 254 -17.28 -22.43 1.31
C ARG A 254 -16.78 -23.70 0.60
N ASP A 255 -17.19 -23.96 -0.65
CA ASP A 255 -16.92 -25.24 -1.33
C ASP A 255 -16.24 -25.15 -2.72
N ALA A 256 -15.85 -23.97 -3.18
CA ALA A 256 -15.32 -23.78 -4.54
C ALA A 256 -13.77 -23.67 -4.62
N VAL A 257 -13.03 -24.57 -3.96
CA VAL A 257 -11.64 -24.87 -4.36
C VAL A 257 -11.71 -26.00 -5.38
N GLY A 258 -12.18 -25.71 -6.59
CA GLY A 258 -12.36 -26.78 -7.58
C GLY A 258 -13.13 -26.41 -8.83
N SER A 259 -12.87 -25.27 -9.45
CA SER A 259 -12.94 -25.03 -10.90
C SER A 259 -13.06 -23.54 -11.16
N VAL A 260 -11.97 -22.93 -11.64
CA VAL A 260 -12.09 -21.67 -12.37
C VAL A 260 -12.83 -22.02 -13.67
N PRO A 261 -14.01 -21.46 -13.96
CA PRO A 261 -14.62 -21.61 -15.27
C PRO A 261 -13.74 -20.81 -16.24
N VAL A 262 -12.97 -21.51 -17.06
CA VAL A 262 -12.32 -20.91 -18.23
C VAL A 262 -13.45 -20.27 -19.06
N GLY A 263 -13.40 -18.94 -19.19
CA GLY A 263 -14.37 -18.16 -19.94
C GLY A 263 -14.57 -18.73 -21.34
N ARG A 264 -15.82 -18.97 -21.70
CA ARG A 264 -16.22 -19.36 -23.05
C ARG A 264 -16.03 -18.13 -23.95
N SER A 265 -15.13 -18.23 -24.93
CA SER A 265 -15.01 -17.24 -26.01
C SER A 265 -16.34 -17.12 -26.76
N PRO A 266 -16.73 -15.94 -27.29
CA PRO A 266 -18.03 -15.73 -27.94
C PRO A 266 -18.34 -16.66 -29.12
N ASP A 267 -17.33 -17.33 -29.69
CA ASP A 267 -17.47 -18.11 -30.93
C ASP A 267 -17.57 -19.63 -30.76
N GLY A 268 -17.83 -20.14 -29.54
CA GLY A 268 -18.33 -21.52 -29.36
C GLY A 268 -17.43 -22.67 -29.85
N GLN A 269 -16.18 -22.43 -30.25
CA GLN A 269 -15.26 -23.48 -30.66
C GLN A 269 -14.40 -23.97 -29.50
N ARG A 270 -14.55 -25.26 -29.22
CA ARG A 270 -13.74 -26.05 -28.28
C ARG A 270 -12.35 -26.22 -28.92
N LEU A 271 -11.30 -25.69 -28.30
CA LEU A 271 -9.93 -26.02 -28.68
C LEU A 271 -9.61 -27.40 -28.08
N ASP A 272 -9.84 -28.45 -28.88
CA ASP A 272 -9.44 -29.80 -28.54
C ASP A 272 -7.91 -29.88 -28.60
N GLY A 273 -7.26 -29.82 -27.43
CA GLY A 273 -5.85 -30.11 -27.27
C GLY A 273 -5.57 -31.57 -27.55
N GLN A 274 -5.10 -31.89 -28.76
CA GLN A 274 -4.52 -33.19 -29.07
C GLN A 274 -3.21 -33.37 -28.31
N THR A 275 -3.22 -34.13 -27.22
CA THR A 275 -2.05 -34.86 -26.74
C THR A 275 -1.81 -36.06 -27.66
N GLN A 276 -0.94 -35.88 -28.66
CA GLN A 276 -0.30 -37.02 -29.33
C GLN A 276 0.74 -37.63 -28.39
N GLY A 277 0.57 -38.93 -28.12
CA GLY A 277 1.55 -39.74 -27.41
C GLY A 277 2.84 -39.88 -28.22
N GLY A 278 3.98 -39.76 -27.53
CA GLY A 278 5.30 -40.08 -28.03
C GLY A 278 5.98 -41.04 -27.07
N GLN A 279 6.10 -42.29 -27.53
CA GLN A 279 6.75 -43.41 -26.85
C GLN A 279 8.29 -43.30 -26.98
N ALA A 280 8.99 -43.85 -25.99
CA ALA A 280 10.46 -43.89 -25.85
C ALA A 280 11.21 -44.46 -27.08
N PRO A 281 12.53 -44.24 -27.19
CA PRO A 281 13.47 -45.12 -26.46
C PRO A 281 14.36 -44.41 -25.42
#